data_AF-A0A0G2AR93-F1
#
_entry.id   AF-A0A0G2AR93-F1
#
_cell.length_a   1.000
_cell.length_b   1.000
_cell.length_c   1.000
_cell.angle_alpha   90.00
_cell.angle_beta   90.00
_cell.angle_gamma   90.00
#
_symmetry.space_group_name_H-M   'P 1'
#
loop_
_entity.id
_entity.type
_entity.pdbx_description
1 polymer ?
#
loop_
_entity_poly.entity_id
_entity_poly.type
_entity_poly.pdbx_seq_one_letter_code
_entity_poly.pdbx_strand_id
1 'polypeptide(L)'
;MSQPLISVGTIIDKSWHYYKNHFGELLSVSGWLLLVAGINVVALTFFPSATTILSERPYGIEENFGTILLMLNNFIFTPLLGVWVTATLVRLIDTIVSGRNTTLKAVMKEGNKRFLSFLLVSVLFSLVLIATLLFLVPGIFFLLVGNSLSGIGATVAMIGTLLLIVGVVALTVTAVLWGVRFFFATYTLLIDNHKGRDALKASYRLVHGHFWNVVVRLVLPKALFFLVFAFGLFIANTLATMIISGVAGLNIDLQLRLTTIVTGVLVMIQAILINPIVLIADYLIYKDLSLFLGYSVWILVPYIFIMIVDMIPLPSGLEGLVLAPLYIAQLLLIVWATTAIVITTFITMRKKSPKLPLVGKRAWSKVAPLILVAILVGLVVLGGVILLIVPGFLFWVWYSFAQMEVILNKKQGWTALSASHDLVQGRFWPIAWRLIVGQLFLGLCYFFSIAILVALLSLLSGAPEVAFSVTEPPLWQDVLINIIEVVYLPLFFIYSTLLYLDVRKTYKPSSEL
;
A
#
# COMPACT_ATOMS: atom_id res chain seq x y z
N MET A 1 22.53 -20.11 -10.18
CA MET A 1 21.28 -19.64 -10.80
C MET A 1 20.36 -19.20 -9.67
N SER A 2 19.95 -17.92 -9.63
CA SER A 2 19.01 -17.45 -8.61
C SER A 2 17.64 -18.07 -8.86
N GLN A 3 17.01 -18.62 -7.82
CA GLN A 3 15.64 -19.12 -7.94
C GLN A 3 14.71 -17.94 -8.29
N PRO A 4 13.73 -18.15 -9.19
CA PRO A 4 12.73 -17.13 -9.49
C PRO A 4 11.87 -16.88 -8.25
N LEU A 5 11.51 -15.63 -8.01
CA LEU A 5 10.72 -15.31 -6.83
C LEU A 5 9.29 -15.82 -6.89
N ILE A 6 8.82 -16.17 -5.71
CA ILE A 6 7.46 -16.11 -5.23
C ILE A 6 6.83 -14.77 -5.67
N SER A 7 5.78 -14.91 -6.48
CA SER A 7 4.93 -13.79 -6.89
C SER A 7 4.14 -13.27 -5.68
N VAL A 8 3.66 -12.03 -5.76
CA VAL A 8 2.79 -11.43 -4.72
C VAL A 8 1.57 -12.31 -4.43
N GLY A 9 0.93 -12.86 -5.47
CA GLY A 9 -0.18 -13.81 -5.30
C GLY A 9 0.24 -15.06 -4.55
N THR A 10 1.42 -15.63 -4.86
CA THR A 10 1.91 -16.80 -4.14
C THR A 10 2.29 -16.46 -2.69
N ILE A 11 2.76 -15.23 -2.40
CA ILE A 11 2.98 -14.77 -1.02
C ILE A 11 1.63 -14.74 -0.29
N ILE A 12 0.59 -14.16 -0.88
CA ILE A 12 -0.76 -14.10 -0.29
C ILE A 12 -1.30 -15.50 -0.03
N ASP A 13 -1.24 -16.39 -1.03
CA ASP A 13 -1.75 -17.76 -0.94
C ASP A 13 -1.00 -18.56 0.14
N LYS A 14 0.33 -18.48 0.15
CA LYS A 14 1.15 -19.17 1.16
C LYS A 14 0.93 -18.59 2.55
N SER A 15 0.85 -17.27 2.68
CA SER A 15 0.57 -16.61 3.97
C SER A 15 -0.77 -17.05 4.53
N TRP A 16 -1.81 -17.08 3.70
CA TRP A 16 -3.13 -17.56 4.10
C TRP A 16 -3.10 -19.05 4.45
N HIS A 17 -2.40 -19.87 3.69
CA HIS A 17 -2.25 -21.30 3.94
C HIS A 17 -1.58 -21.59 5.29
N TYR A 18 -0.42 -20.97 5.57
CA TYR A 18 0.27 -21.13 6.85
C TYR A 18 -0.57 -20.57 8.01
N TYR A 19 -1.21 -19.41 7.81
CA TYR A 19 -2.07 -18.81 8.82
C TYR A 19 -3.23 -19.74 9.20
N LYS A 20 -3.93 -20.30 8.21
CA LYS A 20 -5.06 -21.21 8.44
C LYS A 20 -4.64 -22.50 9.14
N ASN A 21 -3.56 -23.13 8.68
CA ASN A 21 -3.12 -24.43 9.20
C ASN A 21 -2.54 -24.35 10.61
N HIS A 22 -1.95 -23.20 10.98
CA HIS A 22 -1.32 -22.99 12.29
C HIS A 22 -2.04 -21.90 13.10
N PHE A 23 -3.32 -21.67 12.83
CA PHE A 23 -4.10 -20.58 13.43
C PHE A 23 -4.05 -20.61 14.96
N GLY A 24 -4.25 -21.77 15.59
CA GLY A 24 -4.22 -21.91 17.04
C GLY A 24 -2.86 -21.59 17.66
N GLU A 25 -1.76 -22.02 17.04
CA GLU A 25 -0.41 -21.71 17.50
C GLU A 25 -0.10 -20.21 17.36
N LEU A 26 -0.46 -19.62 16.22
CA LEU A 26 -0.25 -18.19 15.97
C LEU A 26 -1.09 -17.33 16.96
N LEU A 27 -2.36 -17.68 17.17
CA LEU A 27 -3.24 -17.00 18.13
C LEU A 27 -2.80 -17.17 19.57
N SER A 28 -2.18 -18.29 19.94
CA SER A 28 -1.67 -18.47 21.29
C SER A 28 -0.54 -17.48 21.63
N VAL A 29 0.21 -17.01 20.62
CA VAL A 29 1.24 -15.99 20.77
C VAL A 29 0.64 -14.59 20.64
N SER A 30 -0.12 -14.31 19.58
CA SER A 30 -0.70 -12.97 19.38
C SER A 30 -1.75 -12.61 20.42
N GLY A 31 -2.47 -13.61 20.96
CA GLY A 31 -3.51 -13.44 21.99
C GLY A 31 -3.01 -12.85 23.30
N TRP A 32 -1.70 -12.85 23.57
CA TRP A 32 -1.12 -12.10 24.71
C TRP A 32 -1.43 -10.61 24.64
N LEU A 33 -1.66 -10.05 23.45
CA LEU A 33 -2.11 -8.67 23.28
C LEU A 33 -3.48 -8.39 23.93
N LEU A 34 -4.29 -9.41 24.28
CA LEU A 34 -5.51 -9.21 25.08
C LEU A 34 -5.22 -8.65 26.47
N LEU A 35 -4.02 -8.87 27.01
CA LEU A 35 -3.62 -8.30 28.29
C LEU A 35 -3.59 -6.77 28.21
N VAL A 36 -3.07 -6.22 27.10
CA VAL A 36 -3.09 -4.77 26.82
C VAL A 36 -4.53 -4.26 26.71
N ALA A 37 -5.41 -5.00 26.03
CA ALA A 37 -6.82 -4.64 25.93
C ALA A 37 -7.49 -4.62 27.32
N GLY A 38 -7.21 -5.62 28.16
CA GLY A 38 -7.72 -5.69 29.53
C GLY A 38 -7.28 -4.52 30.40
N ILE A 39 -5.98 -4.16 30.38
CA ILE A 39 -5.47 -2.97 31.07
C ILE A 39 -6.16 -1.70 30.54
N ASN A 40 -6.32 -1.60 29.21
CA ASN A 40 -6.98 -0.45 28.59
C ASN A 40 -8.44 -0.29 29.04
N VAL A 41 -9.20 -1.40 29.12
CA VAL A 41 -10.59 -1.40 29.62
C VAL A 41 -10.64 -0.91 31.06
N VAL A 42 -9.76 -1.41 31.92
CA VAL A 42 -9.68 -0.97 33.33
C VAL A 42 -9.33 0.51 33.40
N ALA A 43 -8.32 0.97 32.65
CA ALA A 43 -7.91 2.36 32.62
C ALA A 43 -9.05 3.29 32.17
N LEU A 44 -9.75 2.94 31.09
CA LEU A 44 -10.88 3.70 30.55
C LEU A 44 -12.12 3.70 31.46
N THR A 45 -12.28 2.67 32.30
CA THR A 45 -13.36 2.62 33.30
C THR A 45 -13.18 3.72 34.35
N PHE A 46 -11.94 3.99 34.73
CA PHE A 46 -11.58 5.04 35.70
C PHE A 46 -11.20 6.37 35.03
N PHE A 47 -11.16 6.45 33.70
CA PHE A 47 -10.77 7.68 32.99
C PHE A 47 -11.83 8.79 33.18
N PRO A 48 -11.43 10.06 33.38
CA PRO A 48 -12.38 11.17 33.58
C PRO A 48 -13.40 11.26 32.43
N SER A 49 -14.65 11.56 32.78
CA SER A 49 -15.72 11.75 31.79
C SER A 49 -15.47 12.98 30.92
N ALA A 50 -16.14 13.07 29.76
CA ALA A 50 -16.03 14.24 28.89
C ALA A 50 -16.51 15.50 29.62
N THR A 51 -17.60 15.40 30.38
CA THR A 51 -18.08 16.48 31.27
C THR A 51 -17.05 16.93 32.29
N THR A 52 -16.31 15.99 32.89
CA THR A 52 -15.25 16.30 33.87
C THR A 52 -14.11 17.07 33.22
N ILE A 53 -13.65 16.63 32.04
CA ILE A 53 -12.58 17.29 31.29
C ILE A 53 -12.99 18.72 30.91
N LEU A 54 -14.22 18.90 30.43
CA LEU A 54 -14.75 20.21 30.02
C LEU A 54 -15.01 21.16 31.20
N SER A 55 -15.29 20.63 32.39
CA SER A 55 -15.53 21.44 33.59
C SER A 55 -14.26 22.04 34.19
N GLU A 56 -13.07 21.64 33.69
CA GLU A 56 -11.76 22.03 34.21
C GLU A 56 -11.55 21.76 35.72
N ARG A 57 -12.41 20.95 36.35
CA ARG A 57 -12.26 20.59 37.76
C ARG A 57 -11.01 19.71 37.94
N PRO A 58 -10.33 19.80 39.09
CA PRO A 58 -9.26 18.85 39.41
C PRO A 58 -9.78 17.41 39.41
N TYR A 59 -8.95 16.50 38.90
CA TYR A 59 -9.28 15.08 38.81
C TYR A 59 -9.23 14.41 40.17
N GLY A 60 -10.22 13.55 40.45
CA GLY A 60 -10.25 12.71 41.63
C GLY A 60 -9.13 11.66 41.61
N ILE A 61 -8.95 10.96 42.74
CA ILE A 61 -7.93 9.90 42.87
C ILE A 61 -8.15 8.80 41.82
N GLU A 62 -9.39 8.39 41.60
CA GLU A 62 -9.75 7.36 40.61
C GLU A 62 -9.45 7.83 39.17
N GLU A 63 -9.77 9.08 38.84
CA GLU A 63 -9.53 9.68 37.52
C GLU A 63 -8.05 9.83 37.20
N ASN A 64 -7.26 10.23 38.20
CA ASN A 64 -5.80 10.25 38.11
C ASN A 64 -5.24 8.83 37.92
N PHE A 65 -5.76 7.85 38.67
CA PHE A 65 -5.35 6.46 38.52
C PHE A 65 -5.65 5.93 37.11
N GLY A 66 -6.86 6.16 36.57
CA GLY A 66 -7.23 5.78 35.21
C GLY A 66 -6.33 6.43 34.15
N THR A 67 -6.03 7.72 34.30
CA THR A 67 -5.14 8.47 33.40
C THR A 67 -3.71 7.91 33.43
N ILE A 68 -3.15 7.70 34.62
CA ILE A 68 -1.80 7.13 34.79
C ILE A 68 -1.74 5.72 34.20
N LEU A 69 -2.74 4.88 34.48
CA LEU A 69 -2.79 3.52 33.96
C LEU A 69 -2.87 3.50 32.43
N LEU A 70 -3.66 4.39 31.84
CA LEU A 70 -3.76 4.55 30.38
C LEU A 70 -2.41 4.97 29.77
N MET A 71 -1.71 5.92 30.40
CA MET A 71 -0.37 6.33 29.97
C MET A 71 0.63 5.17 30.05
N LEU A 72 0.69 4.45 31.19
CA LEU A 72 1.57 3.29 31.34
C LEU A 72 1.25 2.20 30.32
N ASN A 73 -0.04 1.96 30.05
CA ASN A 73 -0.48 1.00 29.05
C ASN A 73 0.02 1.36 27.65
N ASN A 74 -0.15 2.61 27.24
CA ASN A 74 0.18 3.04 25.88
C ASN A 74 1.69 3.20 25.65
N PHE A 75 2.44 3.71 26.64
CA PHE A 75 3.86 4.02 26.47
C PHE A 75 4.81 2.90 26.92
N ILE A 76 4.36 1.99 27.81
CA ILE A 76 5.23 0.96 28.39
C ILE A 76 4.70 -0.45 28.05
N PHE A 77 3.49 -0.80 28.51
CA PHE A 77 3.01 -2.18 28.37
C PHE A 77 2.79 -2.58 26.91
N THR A 78 2.11 -1.73 26.13
CA THR A 78 1.80 -2.02 24.72
C THR A 78 3.06 -2.19 23.86
N PRO A 79 4.04 -1.26 23.88
CA PRO A 79 5.25 -1.41 23.06
C PRO A 79 6.11 -2.61 23.49
N LEU A 80 6.29 -2.83 24.79
CA LEU A 80 7.10 -3.96 25.29
C LEU A 80 6.45 -5.30 24.93
N LEU A 81 5.15 -5.46 25.17
CA LEU A 81 4.46 -6.70 24.84
C LEU A 81 4.38 -6.90 23.32
N GLY A 82 4.14 -5.84 22.55
CA GLY A 82 4.12 -5.88 21.08
C GLY A 82 5.45 -6.32 20.49
N VAL A 83 6.57 -5.82 21.02
CA VAL A 83 7.92 -6.26 20.62
C VAL A 83 8.13 -7.75 20.92
N TRP A 84 7.76 -8.21 22.12
CA TRP A 84 7.91 -9.60 22.50
C TRP A 84 7.04 -10.54 21.64
N VAL A 85 5.77 -10.18 21.42
CA VAL A 85 4.82 -10.92 20.57
C VAL A 85 5.37 -11.01 19.14
N THR A 86 5.82 -9.90 18.57
CA THR A 86 6.38 -9.86 17.21
C THR A 86 7.61 -10.75 17.10
N ALA A 87 8.55 -10.65 18.05
CA ALA A 87 9.76 -11.46 18.04
C ALA A 87 9.46 -12.96 18.14
N THR A 88 8.50 -13.33 18.99
CA THR A 88 8.07 -14.72 19.16
C THR A 88 7.35 -15.24 17.92
N LEU A 89 6.46 -14.44 17.32
CA LEU A 89 5.75 -14.78 16.08
C LEU A 89 6.73 -15.01 14.92
N VAL A 90 7.72 -14.13 14.72
CA VAL A 90 8.69 -14.31 13.63
C VAL A 90 9.48 -15.62 13.80
N ARG A 91 9.87 -16.00 15.03
CA ARG A 91 10.52 -17.29 15.31
C ARG A 91 9.60 -18.49 15.12
N LEU A 92 8.32 -18.35 15.49
CA LEU A 92 7.30 -19.37 15.27
C LEU A 92 7.10 -19.60 13.78
N ILE A 93 6.95 -18.52 13.00
CA ILE A 93 6.81 -18.58 11.54
C ILE A 93 8.03 -19.21 10.89
N ASP A 94 9.25 -18.85 11.31
CA ASP A 94 10.48 -19.48 10.79
C ASP A 94 10.50 -21.00 11.02
N THR A 95 10.02 -21.42 12.19
CA THR A 95 9.90 -22.84 12.55
C THR A 95 8.86 -23.56 11.69
N ILE A 96 7.67 -22.97 11.55
CA ILE A 96 6.56 -23.51 10.74
C ILE A 96 6.99 -23.65 9.28
N VAL A 97 7.49 -22.58 8.68
CA VAL A 97 7.85 -22.55 7.25
C VAL A 97 9.06 -23.44 6.95
N SER A 98 10.00 -23.58 7.90
CA SER A 98 11.15 -24.49 7.76
C SER A 98 10.81 -25.96 8.07
N GLY A 99 9.59 -26.27 8.51
CA GLY A 99 9.19 -27.63 8.90
C GLY A 99 9.94 -28.18 10.12
N ARG A 100 10.42 -27.31 11.02
CA ARG A 100 11.11 -27.74 12.24
C ARG A 100 10.08 -28.14 13.31
N ASN A 101 10.19 -29.35 13.84
CA ASN A 101 9.38 -29.79 14.97
C ASN A 101 9.90 -29.16 16.27
N THR A 102 9.43 -27.95 16.61
CA THR A 102 9.70 -27.35 17.93
C THR A 102 8.41 -27.02 18.66
N THR A 103 8.38 -27.27 19.96
CA THR A 103 7.20 -26.97 20.79
C THR A 103 7.02 -25.46 20.94
N LEU A 104 5.77 -24.99 20.98
CA LEU A 104 5.41 -23.59 21.21
C LEU A 104 6.13 -22.98 22.42
N LYS A 105 6.22 -23.71 23.54
CA LYS A 105 6.92 -23.28 24.76
C LYS A 105 8.40 -22.99 24.52
N ALA A 106 9.06 -23.79 23.68
CA ALA A 106 10.46 -23.57 23.31
C ALA A 106 10.61 -22.29 22.46
N VAL A 107 9.69 -22.06 21.52
CA VAL A 107 9.66 -20.84 20.69
C VAL A 107 9.43 -19.59 21.56
N MET A 108 8.49 -19.62 22.50
CA MET A 108 8.25 -18.51 23.44
C MET A 108 9.47 -18.23 24.32
N LYS A 109 10.15 -19.28 24.81
CA LYS A 109 11.40 -19.14 25.58
C LYS A 109 12.50 -18.51 24.74
N GLU A 110 12.60 -18.88 23.47
CA GLU A 110 13.56 -18.27 22.55
C GLU A 110 13.21 -16.81 22.27
N GLY A 111 11.93 -16.49 22.01
CA GLY A 111 11.44 -15.12 21.86
C GLY A 111 11.83 -14.24 23.05
N ASN A 112 11.65 -14.74 24.27
CA ASN A 112 12.07 -14.04 25.49
C ASN A 112 13.59 -13.80 25.55
N LYS A 113 14.42 -14.79 25.19
CA LYS A 113 15.89 -14.62 25.13
C LYS A 113 16.31 -13.57 24.10
N ARG A 114 15.57 -13.43 23.01
CA ARG A 114 15.86 -12.49 21.93
C ARG A 114 15.24 -11.11 22.13
N PHE A 115 14.33 -10.96 23.08
CA PHE A 115 13.56 -9.75 23.33
C PHE A 115 14.42 -8.49 23.39
N LEU A 116 15.44 -8.46 24.26
CA LEU A 116 16.28 -7.28 24.44
C LEU A 116 17.06 -6.93 23.17
N SER A 117 17.59 -7.93 22.46
CA SER A 117 18.31 -7.68 21.21
C SER A 117 17.38 -7.15 20.12
N PHE A 118 16.14 -7.64 20.06
CA PHE A 118 15.14 -7.14 19.13
C PHE A 118 14.76 -5.71 19.46
N LEU A 119 14.48 -5.41 20.74
CA LEU A 119 14.17 -4.07 21.20
C LEU A 119 15.26 -3.07 20.83
N LEU A 120 16.53 -3.42 21.05
CA LEU A 120 17.66 -2.57 20.68
C LEU A 120 17.76 -2.32 19.17
N VAL A 121 17.54 -3.34 18.33
CA VAL A 121 17.53 -3.18 16.87
C VAL A 121 16.34 -2.32 16.42
N SER A 122 15.16 -2.51 17.02
CA SER A 122 13.99 -1.67 16.76
C SER A 122 14.22 -0.22 17.15
N VAL A 123 14.82 0.04 18.33
CA VAL A 123 15.18 1.41 18.75
C VAL A 123 16.19 2.05 17.80
N LEU A 124 17.23 1.32 17.38
CA LEU A 124 18.19 1.83 16.41
C LEU A 124 17.52 2.16 15.07
N PHE A 125 16.61 1.31 14.60
CA PHE A 125 15.82 1.56 13.40
C PHE A 125 14.93 2.81 13.56
N SER A 126 14.22 2.94 14.67
CA SER A 126 13.41 4.12 14.98
C SER A 126 14.23 5.40 15.06
N LEU A 127 15.43 5.37 15.65
CA LEU A 127 16.34 6.52 15.69
C LEU A 127 16.78 6.97 14.29
N VAL A 128 17.02 6.02 13.37
CA VAL A 128 17.32 6.35 11.97
C VAL A 128 16.14 7.05 11.30
N LEU A 129 14.90 6.60 11.57
CA LEU A 129 13.71 7.24 11.04
C LEU A 129 13.47 8.61 11.68
N ILE A 130 13.65 8.76 12.99
CA ILE A 130 13.54 10.04 13.70
C ILE A 130 14.58 11.04 13.19
N ALA A 131 15.78 10.59 12.84
CA ALA A 131 16.83 11.47 12.29
C ALA A 131 16.41 12.14 10.97
N THR A 132 15.42 11.64 10.24
CA THR A 132 14.90 12.33 9.04
C THR A 132 14.12 13.60 9.39
N LEU A 133 13.66 13.78 10.65
CA LEU A 133 13.05 15.02 11.12
C LEU A 133 14.02 16.22 11.09
N LEU A 134 15.34 15.96 11.04
CA LEU A 134 16.34 17.01 10.90
C LEU A 134 16.19 17.80 9.59
N PHE A 135 15.55 17.25 8.56
CA PHE A 135 15.25 17.98 7.32
C PHE A 135 14.24 19.13 7.52
N LEU A 136 13.44 19.11 8.59
CA LEU A 136 12.47 20.17 8.90
C LEU A 136 13.10 21.36 9.65
N VAL A 137 14.25 21.14 10.29
CA VAL A 137 14.89 22.12 11.19
C VAL A 137 15.17 23.46 10.49
N PRO A 138 15.71 23.52 9.26
CA PRO A 138 15.94 24.80 8.58
C PRO A 138 14.63 25.57 8.36
N GLY A 139 13.57 24.91 7.89
CA GLY A 139 12.28 25.55 7.64
C GLY A 139 11.65 26.13 8.91
N ILE A 140 11.63 25.34 9.99
CA ILE A 140 11.12 25.77 11.30
C ILE A 140 11.94 26.94 11.84
N PHE A 141 13.27 26.89 11.74
CA PHE A 141 14.15 27.97 12.20
C PHE A 141 13.84 29.29 11.49
N PHE A 142 13.81 29.29 10.16
CA PHE A 142 13.53 30.51 9.39
C PHE A 142 12.10 31.03 9.59
N LEU A 143 11.11 30.15 9.82
CA LEU A 143 9.76 30.55 10.20
C LEU A 143 9.73 31.27 11.56
N LEU A 144 10.37 30.70 12.58
CA LEU A 144 10.42 31.29 13.93
C LEU A 144 11.17 32.64 13.93
N VAL A 145 12.31 32.70 13.21
CA VAL A 145 13.10 33.94 13.07
C VAL A 145 12.32 34.98 12.26
N GLY A 146 11.69 34.59 11.15
CA GLY A 146 10.89 35.49 10.32
C GLY A 146 9.72 36.12 11.09
N ASN A 147 9.04 35.33 11.91
CA ASN A 147 7.95 35.81 12.77
C ASN A 147 8.42 36.76 13.89
N SER A 148 9.72 36.75 14.21
CA SER A 148 10.30 37.58 15.28
C SER A 148 10.91 38.89 14.77
N LEU A 149 11.08 39.06 13.44
CA LEU A 149 11.75 40.23 12.85
C LEU A 149 10.75 41.25 12.29
N SER A 150 10.85 42.52 12.70
CA SER A 150 10.10 43.62 12.09
C SER A 150 10.70 44.04 10.74
N GLY A 151 9.87 44.31 9.73
CA GLY A 151 10.28 44.81 8.41
C GLY A 151 10.58 43.69 7.40
N ILE A 152 11.66 42.94 7.59
CA ILE A 152 12.06 41.84 6.68
C ILE A 152 11.45 40.47 7.03
N GLY A 153 10.71 40.39 8.14
CA GLY A 153 10.18 39.13 8.68
C GLY A 153 9.35 38.33 7.70
N ALA A 154 8.55 38.99 6.86
CA ALA A 154 7.72 38.33 5.85
C ALA A 154 8.56 37.58 4.80
N THR A 155 9.63 38.18 4.30
CA THR A 155 10.53 37.53 3.32
C THR A 155 11.27 36.35 3.95
N VAL A 156 11.73 36.50 5.20
CA VAL A 156 12.42 35.45 5.95
C VAL A 156 11.47 34.28 6.25
N ALA A 157 10.23 34.57 6.65
CA ALA A 157 9.20 33.57 6.87
C ALA A 157 8.82 32.84 5.56
N MET A 158 8.72 33.55 4.44
CA MET A 158 8.48 32.95 3.12
C MET A 158 9.59 31.97 2.73
N ILE A 159 10.86 32.33 2.93
CA ILE A 159 12.01 31.43 2.76
C ILE A 159 11.87 30.21 3.69
N GLY A 160 11.46 30.44 4.94
CA GLY A 160 11.18 29.36 5.91
C GLY A 160 10.11 28.39 5.43
N THR A 161 9.00 28.88 4.88
CA THR A 161 7.95 28.05 4.29
C THR A 161 8.47 27.21 3.12
N LEU A 162 9.22 27.81 2.19
CA LEU A 162 9.81 27.10 1.05
C LEU A 162 10.78 25.99 1.53
N LEU A 163 11.63 26.31 2.50
CA LEU A 163 12.55 25.34 3.11
C LEU A 163 11.80 24.23 3.87
N LEU A 164 10.67 24.55 4.51
CA LEU A 164 9.82 23.57 5.17
C LEU A 164 9.23 22.59 4.15
N ILE A 165 8.74 23.07 3.00
CA ILE A 165 8.22 22.22 1.91
C ILE A 165 9.31 21.27 1.40
N VAL A 166 10.49 21.80 1.07
CA VAL A 166 11.64 20.99 0.65
C VAL A 166 12.02 19.98 1.74
N GLY A 167 12.00 20.41 3.00
CA GLY A 167 12.27 19.57 4.17
C GLY A 167 11.27 18.42 4.32
N VAL A 168 9.98 18.66 4.12
CA VAL A 168 8.92 17.63 4.18
C VAL A 168 9.09 16.61 3.05
N VAL A 169 9.39 17.06 1.83
CA VAL A 169 9.67 16.17 0.69
C VAL A 169 10.91 15.32 0.99
N ALA A 170 12.00 15.94 1.42
CA ALA A 170 13.24 15.25 1.77
C ALA A 170 13.04 14.25 2.92
N LEU A 171 12.31 14.63 3.97
CA LEU A 171 11.92 13.78 5.08
C LEU A 171 11.15 12.56 4.59
N THR A 172 10.14 12.76 3.76
CA THR A 172 9.26 11.70 3.28
C THR A 172 10.02 10.70 2.42
N VAL A 173 10.76 11.21 1.41
CA VAL A 173 11.59 10.39 0.53
C VAL A 173 12.61 9.60 1.36
N THR A 174 13.30 10.26 2.29
CA THR A 174 14.37 9.64 3.07
C THR A 174 13.82 8.64 4.09
N ALA A 175 12.67 8.92 4.72
CA ALA A 175 11.98 8.00 5.63
C ALA A 175 11.52 6.73 4.90
N VAL A 176 10.97 6.85 3.69
CA VAL A 176 10.61 5.68 2.86
C VAL A 176 11.85 4.90 2.46
N LEU A 177 12.90 5.59 1.99
CA LEU A 177 14.16 4.95 1.58
C LEU A 177 14.81 4.16 2.73
N TRP A 178 14.96 4.77 3.92
CA TRP A 178 15.55 4.10 5.08
C TRP A 178 14.62 3.06 5.69
N GLY A 179 13.32 3.34 5.74
CA GLY A 179 12.29 2.43 6.22
C GLY A 179 12.36 1.09 5.49
N VAL A 180 12.41 1.13 4.16
CA VAL A 180 12.48 -0.08 3.34
C VAL A 180 13.85 -0.74 3.43
N ARG A 181 14.95 0.02 3.42
CA ARG A 181 16.33 -0.52 3.53
C ARG A 181 16.58 -1.27 4.85
N PHE A 182 15.99 -0.80 5.93
CA PHE A 182 16.16 -1.38 7.27
C PHE A 182 14.97 -2.20 7.75
N PHE A 183 13.93 -2.36 6.92
CA PHE A 183 12.73 -3.12 7.26
C PHE A 183 13.03 -4.55 7.75
N PHE A 184 14.00 -5.23 7.12
CA PHE A 184 14.37 -6.60 7.47
C PHE A 184 15.40 -6.71 8.60
N ALA A 185 15.80 -5.62 9.25
CA ALA A 185 16.84 -5.66 10.28
C ALA A 185 16.43 -6.53 11.49
N THR A 186 15.15 -6.53 11.84
CA THR A 186 14.62 -7.40 12.91
C THR A 186 14.58 -8.87 12.47
N TYR A 187 14.30 -9.14 11.20
CA TYR A 187 14.29 -10.48 10.62
C TYR A 187 15.70 -11.08 10.53
N THR A 188 16.70 -10.29 10.08
CA THR A 188 18.11 -10.73 10.05
C THR A 188 18.66 -10.98 11.45
N LEU A 189 18.18 -10.27 12.47
CA LEU A 189 18.49 -10.57 13.87
C LEU A 189 17.88 -11.90 14.32
N LEU A 190 16.58 -12.09 14.09
CA LEU A 190 15.87 -13.25 14.65
C LEU A 190 16.15 -14.55 13.90
N ILE A 191 16.42 -14.48 12.59
CA ILE A 191 16.60 -15.65 11.73
C ILE A 191 18.09 -15.94 11.53
N ASP A 192 18.89 -14.93 11.17
CA ASP A 192 20.31 -15.09 10.88
C ASP A 192 21.23 -14.73 12.06
N ASN A 193 20.66 -14.33 13.21
CA ASN A 193 21.42 -14.00 14.44
C ASN A 193 22.36 -12.78 14.32
N HIS A 194 22.15 -11.89 13.34
CA HIS A 194 22.90 -10.64 13.24
C HIS A 194 22.50 -9.65 14.34
N LYS A 195 23.43 -9.13 15.13
CA LYS A 195 23.09 -8.24 16.27
C LYS A 195 23.34 -6.76 15.97
N GLY A 196 22.54 -5.89 16.59
CA GLY A 196 22.76 -4.44 16.59
C GLY A 196 22.94 -3.84 15.19
N ARG A 197 24.08 -3.17 14.95
CA ARG A 197 24.39 -2.53 13.67
C ARG A 197 24.60 -3.53 12.52
N ASP A 198 25.02 -4.76 12.82
CA ASP A 198 25.21 -5.77 11.78
C ASP A 198 23.88 -6.25 11.20
N ALA A 199 22.82 -6.24 12.01
CA ALA A 199 21.46 -6.51 11.55
C ALA A 199 20.97 -5.48 10.52
N LEU A 200 21.24 -4.19 10.79
CA LEU A 200 20.94 -3.08 9.87
C LEU A 200 21.75 -3.19 8.57
N LYS A 201 23.05 -3.49 8.66
CA LYS A 201 23.91 -3.71 7.48
C LYS A 201 23.45 -4.90 6.66
N ALA A 202 23.07 -6.01 7.31
CA ALA A 202 22.54 -7.19 6.65
C ALA A 202 21.23 -6.87 5.92
N SER A 203 20.31 -6.17 6.57
CA SER A 203 19.06 -5.70 5.95
C SER A 203 19.34 -4.80 4.74
N TYR A 204 20.26 -3.84 4.88
CA TYR A 204 20.64 -2.98 3.77
C TYR A 204 21.15 -3.78 2.58
N ARG A 205 22.03 -4.78 2.79
CA ARG A 205 22.56 -5.63 1.72
C ARG A 205 21.47 -6.44 1.03
N LEU A 206 20.48 -6.95 1.77
CA LEU A 206 19.34 -7.67 1.20
C LEU A 206 18.53 -6.76 0.26
N VAL A 207 18.26 -5.54 0.70
CA VAL A 207 17.43 -4.58 -0.04
C VAL A 207 18.20 -3.87 -1.17
N HIS A 208 19.53 -3.75 -1.04
CA HIS A 208 20.37 -3.06 -2.01
C HIS A 208 20.28 -3.73 -3.39
N GLY A 209 20.07 -2.92 -4.44
CA GLY A 209 19.82 -3.39 -5.80
C GLY A 209 18.39 -3.91 -6.06
N HIS A 210 17.58 -4.11 -5.01
CA HIS A 210 16.23 -4.66 -5.11
C HIS A 210 15.15 -3.77 -4.49
N PHE A 211 15.47 -2.53 -4.11
CA PHE A 211 14.61 -1.63 -3.35
C PHE A 211 13.12 -1.70 -3.74
N TRP A 212 12.77 -1.41 -4.99
CA TRP A 212 11.39 -1.39 -5.45
C TRP A 212 10.69 -2.76 -5.44
N ASN A 213 11.46 -3.84 -5.65
CA ASN A 213 10.96 -5.21 -5.52
C ASN A 213 10.53 -5.51 -4.09
N VAL A 214 11.23 -4.93 -3.11
CA VAL A 214 10.90 -5.04 -1.69
C VAL A 214 9.68 -4.23 -1.37
N VAL A 215 9.66 -2.94 -1.73
CA VAL A 215 8.56 -2.01 -1.40
C VAL A 215 7.23 -2.62 -1.77
N VAL A 216 7.07 -3.02 -3.03
CA VAL A 216 5.75 -3.45 -3.49
C VAL A 216 5.38 -4.81 -2.91
N ARG A 217 6.33 -5.74 -2.73
CA ARG A 217 6.05 -7.01 -2.05
C ARG A 217 5.66 -6.82 -0.59
N LEU A 218 6.23 -5.82 0.07
CA LEU A 218 5.94 -5.49 1.46
C LEU A 218 4.56 -4.82 1.58
N VAL A 219 4.23 -3.91 0.66
CA VAL A 219 3.01 -3.10 0.72
C VAL A 219 1.78 -3.87 0.21
N LEU A 220 1.87 -4.57 -0.93
CA LEU A 220 0.68 -5.16 -1.59
C LEU A 220 -0.06 -6.21 -0.76
N PRO A 221 0.59 -7.29 -0.27
CA PRO A 221 -0.07 -8.29 0.57
C PRO A 221 -0.67 -7.66 1.83
N LYS A 222 0.06 -6.72 2.45
CA LYS A 222 -0.42 -6.01 3.63
C LYS A 222 -1.66 -5.20 3.31
N ALA A 223 -1.64 -4.39 2.26
CA ALA A 223 -2.79 -3.60 1.84
C ALA A 223 -4.03 -4.49 1.64
N LEU A 224 -3.88 -5.66 1.00
CA LEU A 224 -4.97 -6.61 0.83
C LEU A 224 -5.48 -7.15 2.17
N PHE A 225 -4.59 -7.62 3.06
CA PHE A 225 -4.99 -8.11 4.37
C PHE A 225 -5.64 -7.01 5.21
N PHE A 226 -5.03 -5.82 5.26
CA PHE A 226 -5.59 -4.65 5.94
C PHE A 226 -6.97 -4.29 5.39
N LEU A 227 -7.19 -4.33 4.07
CA LEU A 227 -8.50 -4.04 3.49
C LEU A 227 -9.57 -5.02 3.98
N VAL A 228 -9.29 -6.32 3.94
CA VAL A 228 -10.23 -7.36 4.39
C VAL A 228 -10.55 -7.20 5.88
N PHE A 229 -9.53 -7.01 6.71
CA PHE A 229 -9.70 -6.85 8.15
C PHE A 229 -10.29 -5.49 8.53
N ALA A 230 -10.00 -4.42 7.79
CA ALA A 230 -10.58 -3.09 8.00
C ALA A 230 -12.07 -3.10 7.67
N PHE A 231 -12.47 -3.79 6.59
CA PHE A 231 -13.88 -4.00 6.27
C PHE A 231 -14.60 -4.78 7.37
N GLY A 232 -13.99 -5.85 7.88
CA GLY A 232 -14.54 -6.58 9.03
C GLY A 232 -14.65 -5.73 10.30
N LEU A 233 -13.63 -4.92 10.61
CA LEU A 233 -13.64 -4.00 11.74
C LEU A 233 -14.70 -2.91 11.56
N PHE A 234 -14.86 -2.37 10.36
CA PHE A 234 -15.88 -1.38 10.04
C PHE A 234 -17.28 -1.93 10.37
N ILE A 235 -17.62 -3.12 9.88
CA ILE A 235 -18.90 -3.77 10.18
C ILE A 235 -19.07 -3.98 11.69
N ALA A 236 -18.05 -4.53 12.36
CA ALA A 236 -18.10 -4.78 13.80
C ALA A 236 -18.30 -3.49 14.60
N ASN A 237 -17.61 -2.41 14.21
CA ASN A 237 -17.70 -1.12 14.87
C ASN A 237 -19.07 -0.47 14.63
N THR A 238 -19.62 -0.54 13.42
CA THR A 238 -20.98 -0.05 13.13
C THR A 238 -22.04 -0.78 13.95
N LEU A 239 -21.95 -2.10 14.06
CA LEU A 239 -22.87 -2.88 14.89
C LEU A 239 -22.71 -2.52 16.38
N ALA A 240 -21.47 -2.40 16.85
CA ALA A 240 -21.19 -2.01 18.22
C ALA A 240 -21.76 -0.63 18.56
N THR A 241 -21.57 0.38 17.69
CA THR A 241 -22.08 1.73 17.92
C THR A 241 -23.61 1.78 17.91
N MET A 242 -24.28 0.98 17.07
CA MET A 242 -25.74 0.82 17.11
C MET A 242 -26.23 0.22 18.42
N ILE A 243 -25.54 -0.79 18.95
CA ILE A 243 -25.89 -1.40 20.25
C ILE A 243 -25.65 -0.40 21.38
N ILE A 244 -24.50 0.26 21.39
CA ILE A 244 -24.13 1.22 22.43
C ILE A 244 -25.08 2.40 22.45
N SER A 245 -25.47 2.95 21.30
CA SER A 245 -26.46 4.05 21.25
C SER A 245 -27.81 3.61 21.79
N GLY A 246 -28.25 2.37 21.51
CA GLY A 246 -29.46 1.79 22.10
C GLY A 246 -29.39 1.61 23.62
N VAL A 247 -28.24 1.19 24.15
CA VAL A 247 -28.05 0.92 25.59
C VAL A 247 -27.80 2.19 26.40
N ALA A 248 -27.00 3.13 25.88
CA ALA A 248 -26.64 4.35 26.60
C ALA A 248 -27.77 5.39 26.62
N GLY A 249 -28.73 5.29 25.70
CA GLY A 249 -29.82 6.26 25.57
C GLY A 249 -29.29 7.67 25.34
N LEU A 250 -29.71 8.63 26.17
CA LEU A 250 -29.29 10.03 26.10
C LEU A 250 -28.04 10.35 26.95
N ASN A 251 -27.46 9.38 27.65
CA ASN A 251 -26.27 9.61 28.47
C ASN A 251 -25.01 9.65 27.60
N ILE A 252 -24.64 10.85 27.16
CA ILE A 252 -23.50 11.10 26.27
C ILE A 252 -22.17 10.60 26.90
N ASP A 253 -21.96 10.80 28.20
CA ASP A 253 -20.74 10.36 28.88
C ASP A 253 -20.61 8.83 28.87
N LEU A 254 -21.71 8.12 29.15
CA LEU A 254 -21.76 6.67 29.08
C LEU A 254 -21.55 6.17 27.65
N GLN A 255 -22.20 6.81 26.68
CA GLN A 255 -22.07 6.46 25.26
C GLN A 255 -20.62 6.59 24.78
N LEU A 256 -19.97 7.72 25.07
CA LEU A 256 -18.58 7.96 24.70
C LEU A 256 -17.65 6.94 25.35
N ARG A 257 -17.79 6.70 26.66
CA ARG A 257 -16.97 5.73 27.39
C ARG A 257 -17.11 4.31 26.82
N LEU A 258 -18.35 3.84 26.64
CA LEU A 258 -18.60 2.52 26.06
C LEU A 258 -18.06 2.41 24.63
N THR A 259 -18.23 3.47 23.82
CA THR A 259 -17.71 3.51 22.45
C THR A 259 -16.20 3.42 22.43
N THR A 260 -15.48 4.19 23.27
CA THR A 260 -14.02 4.15 23.35
C THR A 260 -13.51 2.78 23.83
N ILE A 261 -14.15 2.20 24.85
CA ILE A 261 -13.80 0.86 25.36
C ILE A 261 -13.98 -0.19 24.27
N VAL A 262 -15.17 -0.26 23.66
CA VAL A 262 -15.49 -1.28 22.67
C VAL A 262 -14.64 -1.11 21.41
N THR A 263 -14.44 0.12 20.93
CA THR A 263 -13.56 0.38 19.78
C THR A 263 -12.13 -0.05 20.09
N GLY A 264 -11.60 0.28 21.27
CA GLY A 264 -10.26 -0.14 21.69
C GLY A 264 -10.09 -1.66 21.74
N VAL A 265 -11.09 -2.38 22.28
CA VAL A 265 -11.09 -3.85 22.29
C VAL A 265 -11.16 -4.43 20.87
N LEU A 266 -12.03 -3.90 20.01
CA LEU A 266 -12.16 -4.36 18.62
C LEU A 266 -10.88 -4.14 17.82
N VAL A 267 -10.21 -3.01 17.98
CA VAL A 267 -8.90 -2.74 17.36
C VAL A 267 -7.84 -3.74 17.83
N MET A 268 -7.82 -4.08 19.12
CA MET A 268 -6.89 -5.09 19.65
C MET A 268 -7.18 -6.49 19.13
N ILE A 269 -8.46 -6.89 19.04
CA ILE A 269 -8.87 -8.16 18.42
C ILE A 269 -8.41 -8.20 16.96
N GLN A 270 -8.62 -7.11 16.21
CA GLN A 270 -8.16 -7.01 14.84
C GLN A 270 -6.63 -7.17 14.75
N ALA A 271 -5.87 -6.50 15.61
CA ALA A 271 -4.41 -6.62 15.68
C ALA A 271 -3.95 -8.07 15.96
N ILE A 272 -4.62 -8.78 16.86
CA ILE A 272 -4.36 -10.18 17.20
C ILE A 272 -4.52 -11.11 15.99
N LEU A 273 -5.53 -10.84 15.16
CA LEU A 273 -5.83 -11.63 13.97
C LEU A 273 -4.94 -11.26 12.77
N ILE A 274 -4.68 -9.98 12.55
CA ILE A 274 -3.96 -9.50 11.36
C ILE A 274 -2.44 -9.63 11.47
N ASN A 275 -1.87 -9.44 12.66
CA ASN A 275 -0.42 -9.41 12.83
C ASN A 275 0.26 -10.72 12.38
N PRO A 276 -0.23 -11.92 12.74
CA PRO A 276 0.41 -13.16 12.30
C PRO A 276 0.45 -13.32 10.78
N ILE A 277 -0.65 -13.02 10.06
CA ILE A 277 -0.68 -13.18 8.60
C ILE A 277 0.22 -12.15 7.89
N VAL A 278 0.28 -10.92 8.41
CA VAL A 278 1.19 -9.88 7.91
C VAL A 278 2.66 -10.29 8.11
N LEU A 279 3.00 -10.82 9.30
CA LEU A 279 4.35 -11.29 9.59
C LEU A 279 4.75 -12.52 8.77
N ILE A 280 3.81 -13.41 8.43
CA ILE A 280 4.09 -14.53 7.50
C ILE A 280 4.45 -13.99 6.13
N ALA A 281 3.71 -13.01 5.62
CA ALA A 281 4.03 -12.39 4.33
C ALA A 281 5.41 -11.75 4.36
N ASP A 282 5.73 -10.96 5.39
CA ASP A 282 7.05 -10.36 5.56
C ASP A 282 8.18 -11.39 5.61
N TYR A 283 7.97 -12.49 6.33
CA TYR A 283 8.92 -13.60 6.42
C TYR A 283 9.16 -14.24 5.04
N LEU A 284 8.08 -14.51 4.28
CA LEU A 284 8.18 -15.10 2.94
C LEU A 284 8.91 -14.17 1.97
N ILE A 285 8.67 -12.87 2.06
CA ILE A 285 9.36 -11.85 1.24
C ILE A 285 10.84 -11.80 1.61
N TYR A 286 11.14 -11.78 2.90
CA TYR A 286 12.51 -11.81 3.40
C TYR A 286 13.30 -13.01 2.85
N LYS A 287 12.66 -14.18 2.72
CA LYS A 287 13.27 -15.37 2.12
C LYS A 287 13.44 -15.31 0.60
N ASP A 288 12.75 -14.41 -0.09
CA ASP A 288 12.52 -14.53 -1.53
C ASP A 288 12.58 -13.17 -2.27
N LEU A 289 13.70 -12.45 -2.14
CA LEU A 289 13.75 -11.02 -2.44
C LEU A 289 14.30 -10.57 -3.82
N SER A 290 14.67 -11.44 -4.74
CA SER A 290 15.12 -11.11 -6.11
C SER A 290 14.10 -11.14 -7.29
N LEU A 291 13.35 -10.04 -7.61
CA LEU A 291 12.72 -9.68 -8.95
C LEU A 291 11.17 -9.64 -9.10
N PHE A 292 10.52 -8.46 -9.25
CA PHE A 292 9.41 -8.22 -10.23
C PHE A 292 8.88 -6.76 -10.38
N LEU A 293 9.17 -5.79 -9.53
CA LEU A 293 8.38 -4.54 -9.42
C LEU A 293 9.11 -3.25 -9.79
N GLY A 294 10.24 -3.37 -10.50
CA GLY A 294 11.00 -2.21 -10.96
C GLY A 294 10.30 -1.30 -11.96
N TYR A 295 9.29 -1.78 -12.72
CA TYR A 295 8.68 -1.00 -13.82
C TYR A 295 7.50 -0.12 -13.40
N SER A 296 6.66 -0.57 -12.46
CA SER A 296 5.48 0.20 -12.05
C SER A 296 5.86 1.53 -11.39
N VAL A 297 7.01 1.57 -10.72
CA VAL A 297 7.47 2.75 -9.98
C VAL A 297 7.93 3.88 -10.90
N TRP A 298 8.40 3.58 -12.10
CA TRP A 298 8.75 4.63 -13.06
C TRP A 298 7.56 5.49 -13.46
N ILE A 299 6.33 4.99 -13.26
CA ILE A 299 5.09 5.77 -13.44
C ILE A 299 5.02 6.92 -12.42
N LEU A 300 5.53 6.75 -11.20
CA LEU A 300 5.49 7.81 -10.17
C LEU A 300 6.36 9.02 -10.52
N VAL A 301 7.41 8.85 -11.33
CA VAL A 301 8.41 9.92 -11.54
C VAL A 301 7.77 11.17 -12.16
N PRO A 302 7.03 11.11 -13.29
CA PRO A 302 6.35 12.28 -13.84
C PRO A 302 5.28 12.85 -12.92
N TYR A 303 4.53 12.01 -12.21
CA TYR A 303 3.53 12.47 -11.24
C TYR A 303 4.14 13.31 -10.13
N ILE A 304 5.31 12.91 -9.60
CA ILE A 304 6.04 13.70 -8.60
C ILE A 304 6.44 15.05 -9.18
N PHE A 305 6.89 15.11 -10.45
CA PHE A 305 7.22 16.39 -11.10
C PHE A 305 5.99 17.28 -11.33
N ILE A 306 4.88 16.71 -11.79
CA ILE A 306 3.60 17.44 -11.97
C ILE A 306 3.17 18.05 -10.65
N MET A 307 3.16 17.24 -9.59
CA MET A 307 2.81 17.69 -8.25
C MET A 307 3.74 18.79 -7.72
N ILE A 308 5.04 18.71 -7.98
CA ILE A 308 5.98 19.79 -7.63
C ILE A 308 5.66 21.07 -8.39
N VAL A 309 5.29 20.97 -9.68
CA VAL A 309 4.92 22.14 -10.49
C VAL A 309 3.60 22.75 -10.02
N ASP A 310 2.60 21.94 -9.69
CA ASP A 310 1.29 22.40 -9.21
C ASP A 310 1.39 23.15 -7.86
N MET A 311 2.44 22.86 -7.07
CA MET A 311 2.73 23.59 -5.83
C MET A 311 3.36 24.97 -6.06
N ILE A 312 3.82 25.28 -7.28
CA ILE A 312 4.45 26.55 -7.60
C ILE A 312 3.38 27.47 -8.20
N PRO A 313 3.09 28.65 -7.61
CA PRO A 313 2.14 29.59 -8.18
C PRO A 313 2.71 30.19 -9.47
N LEU A 314 2.38 29.58 -10.61
CA LEU A 314 2.79 30.04 -11.93
C LEU A 314 1.79 31.10 -12.47
N PRO A 315 2.27 32.11 -13.21
CA PRO A 315 1.38 33.02 -13.93
C PRO A 315 0.44 32.27 -14.88
N SER A 316 -0.83 32.69 -14.93
CA SER A 316 -1.84 32.15 -15.84
C SER A 316 -1.33 32.22 -17.29
N GLY A 317 -1.11 31.06 -17.92
CA GLY A 317 -0.55 30.93 -19.27
C GLY A 317 0.82 30.23 -19.33
N LEU A 318 1.65 30.35 -18.29
CA LEU A 318 2.92 29.59 -18.20
C LEU A 318 2.71 28.17 -17.68
N GLU A 319 1.71 27.97 -16.83
CA GLU A 319 1.35 26.66 -16.27
C GLU A 319 1.18 25.59 -17.35
N GLY A 320 0.35 25.87 -18.37
CA GLY A 320 0.13 24.92 -19.47
C GLY A 320 1.40 24.62 -20.28
N LEU A 321 2.29 25.60 -20.46
CA LEU A 321 3.57 25.40 -21.17
C LEU A 321 4.55 24.53 -20.39
N VAL A 322 4.54 24.61 -19.05
CA VAL A 322 5.39 23.79 -18.17
C VAL A 322 4.80 22.39 -18.01
N LEU A 323 3.48 22.29 -17.82
CA LEU A 323 2.80 21.02 -17.58
C LEU A 323 2.66 20.16 -18.83
N ALA A 324 2.48 20.74 -20.03
CA ALA A 324 2.27 19.95 -21.25
C ALA A 324 3.41 18.95 -21.54
N PRO A 325 4.70 19.33 -21.49
CA PRO A 325 5.81 18.36 -21.61
C PRO A 325 5.78 17.27 -20.54
N LEU A 326 5.38 17.59 -19.31
CA LEU A 326 5.30 16.62 -18.21
C LEU A 326 4.17 15.61 -18.45
N TYR A 327 3.00 16.06 -18.90
CA TYR A 327 1.89 15.18 -19.29
C TYR A 327 2.27 14.28 -20.47
N ILE A 328 3.00 14.80 -21.47
CA ILE A 328 3.52 13.99 -22.58
C ILE A 328 4.50 12.94 -22.07
N ALA A 329 5.45 13.32 -21.21
CA ALA A 329 6.41 12.41 -20.62
C ALA A 329 5.72 11.32 -19.77
N GLN A 330 4.70 11.69 -19.01
CA GLN A 330 3.86 10.79 -18.23
C GLN A 330 3.14 9.78 -19.13
N LEU A 331 2.48 10.24 -20.19
CA LEU A 331 1.80 9.37 -21.14
C LEU A 331 2.77 8.37 -21.78
N LEU A 332 3.94 8.82 -22.22
CA LEU A 332 4.98 7.94 -22.78
C LEU A 332 5.46 6.91 -21.76
N LEU A 333 5.66 7.30 -20.49
CA LEU A 333 6.09 6.41 -19.43
C LEU A 333 5.01 5.41 -19.02
N ILE A 334 3.74 5.79 -19.01
CA ILE A 334 2.61 4.88 -18.79
C ILE A 334 2.57 3.84 -19.91
N VAL A 335 2.63 4.25 -21.17
CA VAL A 335 2.64 3.32 -22.32
C VAL A 335 3.84 2.38 -22.26
N TRP A 336 5.03 2.90 -21.91
CA TRP A 336 6.23 2.08 -21.74
C TRP A 336 6.11 1.10 -20.58
N ALA A 337 5.67 1.54 -19.41
CA ALA A 337 5.57 0.73 -18.20
C ALA A 337 4.54 -0.40 -18.37
N THR A 338 3.37 -0.07 -18.92
CA THR A 338 2.31 -1.05 -19.22
C THR A 338 2.79 -2.09 -20.23
N THR A 339 3.50 -1.68 -21.28
CA THR A 339 4.14 -2.60 -22.23
C THR A 339 5.16 -3.51 -21.54
N ALA A 340 6.01 -2.96 -20.67
CA ALA A 340 6.98 -3.74 -19.90
C ALA A 340 6.29 -4.77 -19.00
N ILE A 341 5.18 -4.40 -18.34
CA ILE A 341 4.37 -5.29 -17.51
C ILE A 341 3.79 -6.44 -18.34
N VAL A 342 3.21 -6.16 -19.52
CA VAL A 342 2.68 -7.19 -20.44
C VAL A 342 3.79 -8.17 -20.86
N ILE A 343 4.95 -7.66 -21.29
CA ILE A 343 6.10 -8.50 -21.69
C ILE A 343 6.59 -9.37 -20.53
N THR A 344 6.71 -8.78 -19.34
CA THR A 344 7.21 -9.49 -18.15
C THR A 344 6.22 -10.58 -17.73
N THR A 345 4.92 -10.28 -17.74
CA THR A 345 3.84 -11.24 -17.48
C THR A 345 3.91 -12.41 -18.45
N PHE A 346 4.05 -12.14 -19.75
CA PHE A 346 4.19 -13.16 -20.78
C PHE A 346 5.42 -14.07 -20.58
N ILE A 347 6.58 -13.49 -20.27
CA ILE A 347 7.82 -14.26 -20.02
C ILE A 347 7.66 -15.15 -18.78
N THR A 348 7.04 -14.62 -17.73
CA THR A 348 6.83 -15.31 -16.45
C THR A 348 5.86 -16.48 -16.58
N MET A 349 4.78 -16.30 -17.34
CA MET A 349 3.83 -17.37 -17.65
C MET A 349 4.47 -18.55 -18.40
N ARG A 350 5.62 -18.33 -19.06
CA ARG A 350 6.43 -19.38 -19.70
C ARG A 350 7.50 -19.98 -18.77
N LYS A 351 7.42 -19.73 -17.46
CA LYS A 351 8.39 -20.17 -16.44
C LYS A 351 9.84 -19.74 -16.75
N LYS A 352 10.02 -18.65 -17.49
CA LYS A 352 11.34 -18.06 -17.78
C LYS A 352 11.56 -16.85 -16.87
N SER A 353 12.79 -16.64 -16.41
CA SER A 353 13.15 -15.45 -15.65
C SER A 353 13.35 -14.26 -16.61
N PRO A 354 12.63 -13.14 -16.43
CA PRO A 354 12.81 -11.97 -17.27
C PRO A 354 14.14 -11.28 -16.92
N LYS A 355 15.00 -11.09 -17.93
CA LYS A 355 16.18 -10.23 -17.81
C LYS A 355 15.72 -8.77 -17.90
N LEU A 356 15.60 -8.09 -16.74
CA LEU A 356 15.00 -6.76 -16.64
C LEU A 356 15.55 -5.74 -17.68
N PRO A 357 16.86 -5.52 -17.85
CA PRO A 357 17.34 -4.51 -18.81
C PRO A 357 16.85 -4.75 -20.25
N LEU A 358 16.68 -6.02 -20.63
CA LEU A 358 16.18 -6.39 -21.96
C LEU A 358 14.68 -6.16 -22.10
N VAL A 359 13.90 -6.30 -21.02
CA VAL A 359 12.45 -6.02 -21.04
C VAL A 359 12.21 -4.53 -21.29
N GLY A 360 12.91 -3.65 -20.56
CA GLY A 360 12.75 -2.20 -20.71
C GLY A 360 13.10 -1.72 -22.12
N LYS A 361 14.19 -2.22 -22.70
CA LYS A 361 14.59 -1.92 -24.09
C LYS A 361 13.57 -2.44 -25.12
N ARG A 362 13.03 -3.65 -24.91
CA ARG A 362 11.98 -4.21 -25.77
C ARG A 362 10.69 -3.40 -25.67
N ALA A 363 10.30 -2.96 -24.48
CA ALA A 363 9.10 -2.16 -24.27
C ALA A 363 9.18 -0.83 -25.03
N TRP A 364 10.32 -0.12 -24.96
CA TRP A 364 10.53 1.12 -25.71
C TRP A 364 10.33 0.96 -27.22
N SER A 365 10.81 -0.13 -27.81
CA SER A 365 10.63 -0.41 -29.25
C SER A 365 9.17 -0.63 -29.67
N LYS A 366 8.24 -0.74 -28.71
CA LYS A 366 6.81 -0.99 -28.92
C LYS A 366 5.93 0.20 -28.59
N VAL A 367 6.45 1.25 -27.95
CA VAL A 367 5.67 2.44 -27.54
C VAL A 367 5.01 3.11 -28.74
N ALA A 368 5.78 3.50 -29.77
CA ALA A 368 5.22 4.20 -30.93
C ALA A 368 4.20 3.36 -31.73
N PRO A 369 4.46 2.07 -32.06
CA PRO A 369 3.45 1.22 -32.69
C PRO A 369 2.18 1.05 -31.84
N LEU A 370 2.33 1.02 -30.52
CA LEU A 370 1.19 0.86 -29.61
C LEU A 370 0.35 2.13 -29.53
N ILE A 371 0.97 3.32 -29.48
CA ILE A 371 0.27 4.61 -29.56
C ILE A 371 -0.53 4.70 -30.88
N LEU A 372 0.08 4.33 -32.00
CA LEU A 372 -0.61 4.33 -33.29
C LEU A 372 -1.83 3.39 -33.29
N VAL A 373 -1.70 2.18 -32.75
CA VAL A 373 -2.85 1.25 -32.63
C VAL A 373 -3.88 1.76 -31.63
N ALA A 374 -3.48 2.38 -30.52
CA ALA A 374 -4.40 2.96 -29.55
C ALA A 374 -5.21 4.11 -30.18
N ILE A 375 -4.59 4.98 -30.99
CA ILE A 375 -5.28 6.04 -31.73
C ILE A 375 -6.28 5.45 -32.72
N LEU A 376 -5.89 4.43 -33.51
CA LEU A 376 -6.80 3.77 -34.46
C LEU A 376 -8.00 3.14 -33.76
N VAL A 377 -7.78 2.40 -32.66
CA VAL A 377 -8.85 1.81 -31.87
C VAL A 377 -9.75 2.91 -31.29
N GLY A 378 -9.16 3.97 -30.74
CA GLY A 378 -9.89 5.12 -30.22
C GLY A 378 -10.80 5.77 -31.26
N LEU A 379 -10.30 6.01 -32.48
CA LEU A 379 -11.08 6.58 -33.58
C LEU A 379 -12.24 5.66 -34.01
N VAL A 380 -12.02 4.35 -34.10
CA VAL A 380 -13.07 3.40 -34.50
C VAL A 380 -14.14 3.28 -33.41
N VAL A 381 -13.74 3.20 -32.14
CA VAL A 381 -14.68 3.15 -31.00
C VAL A 381 -15.46 4.46 -30.89
N LEU A 382 -14.78 5.62 -30.99
CA LEU A 382 -15.42 6.94 -30.94
C LEU A 382 -16.40 7.12 -32.10
N GLY A 383 -16.01 6.76 -33.32
CA GLY A 383 -16.89 6.77 -34.48
C GLY A 383 -18.11 5.86 -34.29
N GLY A 384 -17.90 4.68 -33.67
CA GLY A 384 -18.98 3.80 -33.24
C GLY A 384 -19.95 4.48 -32.28
N VAL A 385 -19.43 5.07 -31.19
CA VAL A 385 -20.24 5.77 -30.17
C VAL A 385 -21.01 6.96 -30.75
N ILE A 386 -20.40 7.75 -31.63
CA ILE A 386 -21.04 8.89 -32.31
C ILE A 386 -22.22 8.42 -33.15
N LEU A 387 -22.09 7.29 -33.84
CA LEU A 387 -23.21 6.69 -34.56
C LEU A 387 -24.27 6.22 -33.57
N LEU A 388 -23.91 5.33 -32.64
CA LEU A 388 -24.76 4.78 -31.57
C LEU A 388 -23.90 4.14 -30.46
N ILE A 389 -24.38 4.12 -29.21
CA ILE A 389 -23.66 3.51 -28.07
C ILE A 389 -23.35 2.01 -28.31
N VAL A 390 -24.30 1.28 -28.92
CA VAL A 390 -24.19 -0.17 -29.15
C VAL A 390 -23.03 -0.53 -30.11
N PRO A 391 -22.91 0.08 -31.31
CA PRO A 391 -21.72 -0.04 -32.17
C PRO A 391 -20.39 0.30 -31.47
N GLY A 392 -20.35 1.37 -30.67
CA GLY A 392 -19.17 1.73 -29.90
C GLY A 392 -18.72 0.61 -28.96
N PHE A 393 -19.67 0.02 -28.23
CA PHE A 393 -19.42 -1.13 -27.36
C PHE A 393 -18.96 -2.37 -28.13
N LEU A 394 -19.58 -2.68 -29.28
CA LEU A 394 -19.17 -3.79 -30.15
C LEU A 394 -17.70 -3.64 -30.58
N PHE A 395 -17.31 -2.45 -31.07
CA PHE A 395 -15.94 -2.18 -31.48
C PHE A 395 -14.94 -2.24 -30.33
N TRP A 396 -15.32 -1.76 -29.14
CA TRP A 396 -14.46 -1.84 -27.95
C TRP A 396 -14.11 -3.29 -27.60
N VAL A 397 -15.10 -4.21 -27.62
CA VAL A 397 -14.85 -5.63 -27.36
C VAL A 397 -14.02 -6.27 -28.48
N TRP A 398 -14.35 -6.03 -29.76
CA TRP A 398 -13.61 -6.59 -30.90
C TRP A 398 -12.13 -6.18 -30.90
N TYR A 399 -11.81 -4.94 -30.53
CA TYR A 399 -10.44 -4.42 -30.56
C TYR A 399 -9.74 -4.40 -29.19
N SER A 400 -10.34 -5.00 -28.17
CA SER A 400 -9.79 -5.07 -26.80
C SER A 400 -8.40 -5.71 -26.71
N PHE A 401 -8.02 -6.55 -27.67
CA PHE A 401 -6.73 -7.26 -27.70
C PHE A 401 -5.73 -6.72 -28.73
N ALA A 402 -6.07 -5.64 -29.46
CA ALA A 402 -5.20 -5.11 -30.52
C ALA A 402 -3.82 -4.66 -29.99
N GLN A 403 -3.77 -4.08 -28.79
CA GLN A 403 -2.51 -3.70 -28.15
C GLN A 403 -1.65 -4.93 -27.80
N MET A 404 -2.26 -6.03 -27.34
CA MET A 404 -1.55 -7.27 -27.01
C MET A 404 -0.97 -7.94 -28.27
N GLU A 405 -1.68 -7.87 -29.41
CA GLU A 405 -1.16 -8.31 -30.71
C GLU A 405 0.09 -7.52 -31.13
N VAL A 406 0.15 -6.22 -30.84
CA VAL A 406 1.34 -5.39 -31.10
C VAL A 406 2.52 -5.81 -30.22
N ILE A 407 2.27 -5.94 -28.91
CA ILE A 407 3.31 -6.23 -27.93
C ILE A 407 3.88 -7.64 -28.15
N LEU A 408 3.01 -8.64 -28.28
CA LEU A 408 3.39 -10.04 -28.22
C LEU A 408 3.64 -10.68 -29.59
N ASN A 409 2.95 -10.22 -30.65
CA ASN A 409 3.09 -10.78 -32.00
C ASN A 409 3.74 -9.84 -33.01
N LYS A 410 4.10 -8.63 -32.60
CA LYS A 410 4.70 -7.62 -33.48
C LYS A 410 3.80 -7.20 -34.65
N LYS A 411 2.48 -7.43 -34.58
CA LYS A 411 1.52 -6.89 -35.56
C LYS A 411 1.39 -5.36 -35.37
N GLN A 412 1.03 -4.61 -36.41
CA GLN A 412 0.97 -3.15 -36.36
C GLN A 412 -0.22 -2.60 -37.18
N GLY A 413 -0.73 -1.44 -36.77
CA GLY A 413 -1.83 -0.76 -37.47
C GLY A 413 -3.05 -1.67 -37.66
N TRP A 414 -3.61 -1.67 -38.87
CA TRP A 414 -4.78 -2.47 -39.24
C TRP A 414 -4.60 -3.98 -39.07
N THR A 415 -3.38 -4.50 -39.27
CA THR A 415 -3.13 -5.95 -39.07
C THR A 415 -3.31 -6.38 -37.61
N ALA A 416 -3.07 -5.48 -36.65
CA ALA A 416 -3.32 -5.74 -35.24
C ALA A 416 -4.82 -5.68 -34.90
N LEU A 417 -5.57 -4.76 -35.52
CA LEU A 417 -7.01 -4.64 -35.35
C LEU A 417 -7.75 -5.85 -35.91
N SER A 418 -7.44 -6.26 -37.15
CA SER A 418 -7.99 -7.45 -37.79
C SER A 418 -7.69 -8.70 -36.96
N ALA A 419 -6.45 -8.86 -36.49
CA ALA A 419 -6.09 -9.98 -35.62
C ALA A 419 -6.87 -10.01 -34.29
N SER A 420 -7.12 -8.85 -33.69
CA SER A 420 -7.95 -8.75 -32.49
C SER A 420 -9.40 -9.12 -32.78
N HIS A 421 -9.96 -8.61 -33.88
CA HIS A 421 -11.31 -8.94 -34.32
C HIS A 421 -11.48 -10.44 -34.54
N ASP A 422 -10.56 -11.08 -35.26
CA ASP A 422 -10.61 -12.52 -35.55
C ASP A 422 -10.54 -13.36 -34.27
N LEU A 423 -9.77 -12.92 -33.27
CA LEU A 423 -9.71 -13.59 -31.96
C LEU A 423 -11.05 -13.54 -31.22
N VAL A 424 -11.81 -12.45 -31.37
CA VAL A 424 -13.07 -12.21 -30.66
C VAL A 424 -14.29 -12.73 -31.44
N GLN A 425 -14.18 -12.82 -32.77
CA GLN A 425 -15.27 -13.28 -33.64
C GLN A 425 -15.74 -14.70 -33.23
N GLY A 426 -17.07 -14.87 -33.15
CA GLY A 426 -17.69 -16.11 -32.69
C GLY A 426 -17.66 -16.34 -31.16
N ARG A 427 -16.94 -15.49 -30.40
CA ARG A 427 -16.81 -15.59 -28.93
C ARG A 427 -17.05 -14.25 -28.22
N PHE A 428 -17.83 -13.37 -28.86
CA PHE A 428 -18.06 -12.00 -28.41
C PHE A 428 -18.56 -11.93 -26.97
N TRP A 429 -19.71 -12.57 -26.65
CA TRP A 429 -20.36 -12.44 -25.34
C TRP A 429 -19.53 -12.97 -24.17
N PRO A 430 -18.92 -14.17 -24.24
CA PRO A 430 -18.03 -14.65 -23.17
C PRO A 430 -16.84 -13.71 -22.92
N ILE A 431 -16.26 -13.13 -23.98
CA ILE A 431 -15.13 -12.20 -23.86
C ILE A 431 -15.59 -10.87 -23.26
N ALA A 432 -16.70 -10.30 -23.77
CA ALA A 432 -17.28 -9.07 -23.25
C ALA A 432 -17.57 -9.16 -21.75
N TRP A 433 -18.20 -10.25 -21.30
CA TRP A 433 -18.49 -10.48 -19.88
C TRP A 433 -17.21 -10.54 -19.03
N ARG A 434 -16.19 -11.28 -19.48
CA ARG A 434 -14.90 -11.37 -18.76
C ARG A 434 -14.18 -10.02 -18.71
N LEU A 435 -14.23 -9.22 -19.78
CA LEU A 435 -13.65 -7.88 -19.80
C LEU A 435 -14.35 -6.98 -18.78
N ILE A 436 -15.68 -6.92 -18.81
CA ILE A 436 -16.48 -6.07 -17.92
C ILE A 436 -16.32 -6.49 -16.46
N VAL A 437 -16.59 -7.76 -16.13
CA VAL A 437 -16.61 -8.24 -14.74
C VAL A 437 -15.23 -8.15 -14.10
N GLY A 438 -14.18 -8.52 -14.84
CA GLY A 438 -12.82 -8.45 -14.33
C GLY A 438 -12.37 -7.02 -14.07
N GLN A 439 -12.64 -6.10 -15.00
CA GLN A 439 -12.31 -4.69 -14.80
C GLN A 439 -13.19 -4.05 -13.73
N LEU A 440 -14.47 -4.39 -13.65
CA LEU A 440 -15.38 -3.91 -12.60
C LEU A 440 -14.93 -4.36 -11.21
N PHE A 441 -14.56 -5.64 -11.06
CA PHE A 441 -14.06 -6.16 -9.79
C PHE A 441 -12.78 -5.44 -9.34
N LEU A 442 -11.80 -5.26 -10.25
CA LEU A 442 -10.57 -4.52 -9.94
C LEU A 442 -10.85 -3.03 -9.67
N GLY A 443 -11.77 -2.43 -10.41
CA GLY A 443 -12.22 -1.05 -10.22
C GLY A 443 -12.90 -0.82 -8.88
N LEU A 444 -13.76 -1.75 -8.44
CA LEU A 444 -14.36 -1.72 -7.10
C LEU A 444 -13.28 -1.85 -6.02
N CYS A 445 -12.31 -2.76 -6.18
CA CYS A 445 -11.20 -2.89 -5.23
C CYS A 445 -10.38 -1.60 -5.14
N TYR A 446 -10.11 -0.94 -6.27
CA TYR A 446 -9.42 0.36 -6.33
C TYR A 446 -10.24 1.45 -5.62
N PHE A 447 -11.53 1.56 -5.96
CA PHE A 447 -12.46 2.52 -5.37
C PHE A 447 -12.55 2.38 -3.85
N PHE A 448 -12.76 1.15 -3.35
CA PHE A 448 -12.83 0.90 -1.91
C PHE A 448 -11.50 1.18 -1.21
N SER A 449 -10.36 0.91 -1.86
CA SER A 449 -9.06 1.23 -1.28
C SER A 449 -8.87 2.74 -1.09
N ILE A 450 -9.28 3.55 -2.08
CA ILE A 450 -9.26 5.01 -1.96
C ILE A 450 -10.25 5.46 -0.89
N ALA A 451 -11.50 4.98 -0.94
CA ALA A 451 -12.54 5.38 0.01
C ALA A 451 -12.14 5.09 1.46
N ILE A 452 -11.58 3.90 1.72
CA ILE A 452 -11.06 3.52 3.04
C ILE A 452 -9.90 4.43 3.44
N LEU A 453 -8.94 4.69 2.54
CA LEU A 453 -7.79 5.52 2.86
C LEU A 453 -8.19 6.96 3.18
N VAL A 454 -9.06 7.55 2.36
CA VAL A 454 -9.61 8.90 2.57
C VAL A 454 -10.39 8.94 3.89
N ALA A 455 -11.26 7.96 4.16
CA ALA A 455 -12.01 7.89 5.41
C ALA A 455 -11.10 7.77 6.65
N LEU A 456 -10.04 6.97 6.58
CA LEU A 456 -9.06 6.85 7.67
C LEU A 456 -8.34 8.16 7.94
N LEU A 457 -7.95 8.88 6.88
CA LEU A 457 -7.24 10.15 7.03
C LEU A 457 -8.17 11.27 7.50
N SER A 458 -9.43 11.25 7.07
CA SER A 458 -10.50 12.11 7.60
C SER A 458 -10.66 11.94 9.11
N LEU A 459 -10.64 10.67 9.56
CA LEU A 459 -10.77 10.33 10.97
C LEU A 459 -9.55 10.79 11.77
N LEU A 460 -8.34 10.62 11.22
CA LEU A 460 -7.08 11.01 11.87
C LEU A 460 -6.85 12.53 11.89
N SER A 461 -7.32 13.25 10.87
CA SER A 461 -7.17 14.71 10.79
C SER A 461 -8.17 15.45 11.67
N GLY A 462 -9.25 14.78 12.12
CA GLY A 462 -10.36 15.42 12.83
C GLY A 462 -11.17 16.38 11.94
N ALA A 463 -10.92 16.38 10.62
CA ALA A 463 -11.52 17.29 9.66
C ALA A 463 -12.22 16.51 8.54
N PRO A 464 -13.41 15.92 8.80
CA PRO A 464 -14.12 15.11 7.83
C PRO A 464 -14.51 15.90 6.58
N GLU A 465 -14.79 17.20 6.71
CA GLU A 465 -15.21 18.06 5.59
C GLU A 465 -14.11 18.24 4.54
N VAL A 466 -12.85 18.27 4.95
CA VAL A 466 -11.69 18.53 4.06
C VAL A 466 -11.44 17.33 3.13
N ALA A 467 -11.76 16.12 3.57
CA ALA A 467 -11.51 14.89 2.83
C ALA A 467 -12.59 14.55 1.80
N PHE A 468 -13.78 15.15 1.91
CA PHE A 468 -14.87 14.98 0.95
C PHE A 468 -15.06 16.20 0.05
N SER A 469 -14.16 17.20 0.11
CA SER A 469 -14.15 18.29 -0.86
C SER A 469 -13.86 17.73 -2.25
N VAL A 470 -14.91 17.62 -3.08
CA VAL A 470 -14.82 17.09 -4.45
C VAL A 470 -14.17 18.10 -5.40
N THR A 471 -14.21 19.39 -5.06
CA THR A 471 -13.80 20.46 -5.98
C THR A 471 -12.30 20.67 -6.01
N GLU A 472 -11.63 20.58 -4.86
CA GLU A 472 -10.18 20.77 -4.74
C GLU A 472 -9.64 19.81 -3.67
N PRO A 473 -9.30 18.57 -4.04
CA PRO A 473 -8.69 17.65 -3.09
C PRO A 473 -7.36 18.25 -2.61
N PRO A 474 -7.04 18.18 -1.32
CA PRO A 474 -5.75 18.63 -0.84
C PRO A 474 -4.63 17.79 -1.45
N LEU A 475 -3.46 18.39 -1.72
CA LEU A 475 -2.32 17.74 -2.39
C LEU A 475 -1.94 16.36 -1.81
N TRP A 476 -2.03 16.19 -0.48
CA TRP A 476 -1.74 14.91 0.17
C TRP A 476 -2.70 13.80 -0.28
N GLN A 477 -3.96 14.14 -0.57
CA GLN A 477 -4.96 13.20 -1.07
C GLN A 477 -4.61 12.74 -2.48
N ASP A 478 -4.20 13.66 -3.36
CA ASP A 478 -3.76 13.32 -4.71
C ASP A 478 -2.50 12.44 -4.71
N VAL A 479 -1.52 12.74 -3.85
CA VAL A 479 -0.33 11.89 -3.68
C VAL A 479 -0.73 10.45 -3.38
N LEU A 480 -1.68 10.28 -2.46
CA LEU A 480 -2.12 8.97 -2.01
C LEU A 480 -2.94 8.22 -3.06
N ILE A 481 -3.83 8.92 -3.75
CA ILE A 481 -4.58 8.36 -4.88
C ILE A 481 -3.60 7.85 -5.94
N ASN A 482 -2.58 8.63 -6.28
CA ASN A 482 -1.56 8.25 -7.25
C ASN A 482 -0.71 7.05 -6.79
N ILE A 483 -0.38 6.95 -5.50
CA ILE A 483 0.30 5.79 -4.93
C ILE A 483 -0.57 4.53 -5.09
N ILE A 484 -1.86 4.63 -4.77
CA ILE A 484 -2.80 3.52 -4.97
C ILE A 484 -2.89 3.17 -6.46
N GLU A 485 -3.01 4.17 -7.34
CA GLU A 485 -3.11 3.96 -8.79
C GLU A 485 -1.91 3.19 -9.34
N VAL A 486 -0.69 3.52 -8.92
CA VAL A 486 0.55 2.82 -9.33
C VAL A 486 0.57 1.35 -8.93
N VAL A 487 -0.16 1.00 -7.87
CA VAL A 487 -0.33 -0.38 -7.42
C VAL A 487 -1.41 -1.11 -8.23
N TYR A 488 -2.54 -0.46 -8.50
CA TYR A 488 -3.68 -1.06 -9.18
C TYR A 488 -3.52 -1.14 -10.70
N LEU A 489 -2.92 -0.13 -11.33
CA LEU A 489 -2.74 -0.04 -12.77
C LEU A 489 -2.07 -1.31 -13.34
N PRO A 490 -0.96 -1.84 -12.80
CA PRO A 490 -0.39 -3.11 -13.22
C PRO A 490 -1.36 -4.29 -13.17
N LEU A 491 -2.27 -4.35 -12.19
CA LEU A 491 -3.23 -5.44 -12.04
C LEU A 491 -4.21 -5.48 -13.22
N PHE A 492 -4.67 -4.32 -13.70
CA PHE A 492 -5.52 -4.23 -14.90
C PHE A 492 -4.82 -4.79 -16.15
N PHE A 493 -3.55 -4.45 -16.34
CA PHE A 493 -2.77 -4.96 -17.49
C PHE A 493 -2.41 -6.43 -17.36
N ILE A 494 -2.09 -6.91 -16.15
CA ILE A 494 -1.85 -8.34 -15.89
C ILE A 494 -3.11 -9.14 -16.19
N TYR A 495 -4.27 -8.73 -15.64
CA TYR A 495 -5.55 -9.38 -15.92
C TYR A 495 -5.85 -9.43 -17.41
N SER A 496 -5.74 -8.29 -18.10
CA SER A 496 -6.00 -8.20 -19.54
C SER A 496 -5.04 -9.08 -20.36
N THR A 497 -3.77 -9.18 -19.94
CA THR A 497 -2.78 -10.06 -20.58
C THR A 497 -3.13 -11.53 -20.35
N LEU A 498 -3.54 -11.92 -19.15
CA LEU A 498 -3.93 -13.29 -18.85
C LEU A 498 -5.18 -13.70 -19.63
N LEU A 499 -6.18 -12.82 -19.70
CA LEU A 499 -7.39 -13.04 -20.49
C LEU A 499 -7.04 -13.19 -21.99
N TYR A 500 -6.18 -12.33 -22.53
CA TYR A 500 -5.69 -12.44 -23.90
C TYR A 500 -5.03 -13.82 -24.17
N LEU A 501 -4.16 -14.26 -23.26
CA LEU A 501 -3.48 -15.55 -23.40
C LEU A 501 -4.44 -16.73 -23.32
N ASP A 502 -5.50 -16.63 -22.53
CA ASP A 502 -6.55 -17.65 -22.44
C ASP A 502 -7.40 -17.73 -23.73
N VAL A 503 -7.87 -16.58 -24.23
CA VAL A 503 -8.65 -16.49 -25.48
C VAL A 503 -7.86 -17.02 -26.67
N ARG A 504 -6.56 -16.73 -26.72
CA ARG A 504 -5.70 -17.17 -27.81
C ARG A 504 -5.39 -18.67 -27.78
N LYS A 505 -5.29 -19.29 -26.61
CA LYS A 505 -5.10 -20.74 -26.49
C LYS A 505 -6.27 -21.53 -27.06
N THR A 506 -7.48 -20.96 -27.00
CA THR A 506 -8.72 -21.60 -27.45
C THR A 506 -9.11 -21.21 -28.88
N TYR A 507 -8.33 -20.33 -29.54
CA TYR A 507 -8.57 -19.92 -30.92
C TYR A 507 -8.06 -20.96 -31.91
N LYS A 508 -8.91 -21.35 -32.86
CA LYS A 508 -8.54 -22.13 -34.05
C LYS A 508 -8.71 -21.22 -35.29
N PRO A 509 -7.68 -21.04 -36.12
CA PRO A 509 -7.79 -20.24 -37.35
C PRO A 509 -8.87 -20.82 -38.27
N SER A 510 -9.69 -19.96 -38.89
CA SER A 510 -10.69 -20.37 -39.88
C SER A 510 -10.08 -21.01 -41.13
N SER A 511 -8.79 -20.84 -41.38
CA SER A 511 -8.07 -21.53 -42.47
C SER A 511 -7.74 -22.99 -42.18
N GLU A 512 -7.99 -23.47 -40.95
CA GLU A 512 -7.80 -24.87 -40.53
C GLU A 512 -9.14 -25.61 -40.37
N LEU A 513 -10.26 -24.96 -40.72
CA LEU A 513 -11.61 -25.52 -40.78
C LEU A 513 -12.06 -25.54 -42.24
#